data_AF-A0A2V7U2F1-F1
#
_entry.id   AF-A0A2V7U2F1-F1
#
_cell.length_a   1.000
_cell.length_b   1.000
_cell.length_c   1.000
_cell.angle_alpha   90.00
_cell.angle_beta   90.00
_cell.angle_gamma   90.00
#
_symmetry.space_group_name_H-M   'P 1'
#
loop_
_entity.id
_entity.type
_entity.pdbx_description
1 polymer ?
#
loop_
_entity_poly.entity_id
_entity_poly.type
_entity_poly.pdbx_seq_one_letter_code
_entity_poly.pdbx_strand_id
1 'polypeptide(L)'
;MSHPAPPVPDSVRGALRIPTLQIADIELPEGMDRLRELAYDLWWSWSPLATRLFTWIDPDHWRRYHNPVELLINVEPHHWIRL
;
A
#
# COMPACT_ATOMS: atom_id res chain seq x y z
N MET A 1 25.40 35.03 25.05
CA MET A 1 25.09 35.72 23.78
C MET A 1 24.26 34.76 22.94
N SER A 2 22.93 34.93 22.92
CA SER A 2 22.03 34.07 22.13
C SER A 2 21.96 34.60 20.71
N HIS A 3 22.34 33.78 19.73
CA HIS A 3 22.17 34.10 18.31
C HIS A 3 20.74 33.73 17.89
N PRO A 4 19.90 34.66 17.39
CA PRO A 4 18.59 34.30 16.85
C PRO A 4 18.77 33.54 15.53
N ALA A 5 18.04 32.43 15.36
CA ALA A 5 18.03 31.67 14.11
C ALA A 5 17.57 32.57 12.94
N PRO A 6 18.17 32.45 11.75
CA PRO A 6 17.77 33.25 10.59
C PRO A 6 16.33 32.93 10.17
N PRO A 7 15.56 33.93 9.68
CA PRO A 7 14.19 33.71 9.20
C PRO A 7 14.22 32.79 7.97
N VAL A 8 13.39 31.74 8.02
CA VAL A 8 13.24 30.79 6.92
C VAL A 8 12.61 31.53 5.72
N PRO A 9 13.23 31.55 4.53
CA PRO A 9 12.69 32.29 3.38
C PRO A 9 11.34 31.72 2.91
N ASP A 10 10.40 32.60 2.58
CA ASP A 10 9.05 32.24 2.11
C ASP A 10 9.03 31.34 0.86
N SER A 11 10.13 31.32 0.09
CA SER A 11 10.32 30.52 -1.10
C SER A 11 10.21 29.00 -0.87
N VAL A 12 10.34 28.52 0.36
CA VAL A 12 10.26 27.07 0.68
C VAL A 12 8.80 26.59 0.88
N ARG A 13 7.85 27.50 1.14
CA ARG A 13 6.47 27.13 1.50
C ARG A 13 5.58 26.67 0.33
N GLY A 14 5.96 26.94 -0.92
CA GLY A 14 5.13 26.67 -2.10
C GLY A 14 5.58 25.52 -3.00
N ALA A 15 6.75 24.93 -2.77
CA ALA A 15 7.41 24.08 -3.76
C ALA A 15 7.12 22.58 -3.64
N LEU A 16 6.59 22.09 -2.52
CA LEU A 16 6.38 20.65 -2.31
C LEU A 16 4.93 20.25 -2.60
N ARG A 17 4.54 20.29 -3.88
CA ARG A 17 3.31 19.62 -4.33
C ARG A 17 3.59 18.12 -4.37
N ILE A 18 3.34 17.41 -3.28
CA ILE A 18 3.44 15.95 -3.24
C ILE A 18 2.32 15.39 -4.13
N PRO A 19 2.64 14.79 -5.30
CA PRO A 19 1.61 14.17 -6.11
C PRO A 19 1.09 12.94 -5.38
N THR A 20 -0.21 12.86 -5.16
CA THR A 20 -0.85 11.60 -4.77
C THR A 20 -0.86 10.71 -6.00
N LEU A 21 -0.10 9.61 -6.00
CA LEU A 21 -0.19 8.59 -7.05
C LEU A 21 -1.63 8.07 -7.12
N GLN A 22 -2.15 7.86 -8.33
CA GLN A 22 -3.41 7.14 -8.48
C GLN A 22 -3.23 5.74 -7.91
N ILE A 23 -4.15 5.36 -7.03
CA ILE A 23 -4.30 4.01 -6.51
C ILE A 23 -4.47 3.10 -7.72
N ALA A 24 -3.60 2.10 -7.85
CA ALA A 24 -3.71 1.10 -8.90
C ALA A 24 -5.11 0.49 -8.89
N ASP A 25 -5.70 0.28 -10.08
CA ASP A 25 -6.98 -0.40 -10.22
C ASP A 25 -6.80 -1.88 -9.87
N ILE A 26 -7.02 -2.21 -8.59
CA ILE A 26 -7.05 -3.59 -8.13
C ILE A 26 -8.40 -4.17 -8.55
N GLU A 27 -8.39 -5.05 -9.54
CA GLU A 27 -9.57 -5.82 -9.94
C GLU A 27 -9.86 -6.92 -8.90
N LEU A 28 -10.86 -6.69 -8.05
CA LEU A 28 -11.32 -7.65 -7.05
C LEU A 28 -12.73 -8.14 -7.39
N PRO A 29 -13.05 -9.41 -7.06
CA PRO A 29 -14.42 -9.91 -7.12
C PRO A 29 -15.35 -9.14 -6.20
N GLU A 30 -16.64 -9.15 -6.54
CA GLU A 30 -17.70 -8.57 -5.73
C GLU A 30 -17.70 -9.21 -4.32
N GLY A 31 -17.61 -8.38 -3.27
CA GLY A 31 -17.54 -8.83 -1.88
C GLY A 31 -16.13 -8.94 -1.29
N MET A 32 -15.07 -8.75 -2.09
CA MET A 32 -13.68 -8.74 -1.61
C MET A 32 -13.09 -7.33 -1.45
N ASP A 33 -13.90 -6.26 -1.52
CA ASP A 33 -13.43 -4.88 -1.39
C ASP A 33 -12.68 -4.59 -0.07
N ARG A 34 -13.01 -5.32 1.01
CA ARG A 34 -12.30 -5.21 2.30
C ARG A 34 -10.83 -5.64 2.21
N LEU A 35 -10.49 -6.49 1.25
CA LEU A 35 -9.12 -6.95 1.02
C LEU A 35 -8.26 -5.84 0.43
N ARG A 36 -8.85 -4.98 -0.42
CA ARG A 36 -8.25 -3.72 -0.86
C ARG A 36 -7.98 -2.79 0.32
N GLU A 37 -8.99 -2.56 1.16
CA GLU A 37 -8.84 -1.69 2.34
C GLU A 37 -7.73 -2.19 3.26
N LEU A 38 -7.67 -3.50 3.52
CA LEU A 38 -6.63 -4.12 4.32
C LEU A 38 -5.23 -3.98 3.70
N ALA A 39 -5.11 -4.04 2.37
CA ALA A 39 -3.83 -3.84 1.68
C ALA A 39 -3.31 -2.40 1.80
N TYR A 40 -4.22 -1.42 1.91
CA TYR A 40 -3.87 -0.01 2.14
C TYR A 40 -3.67 0.36 3.61
N ASP A 41 -4.11 -0.50 4.54
CA ASP A 41 -3.89 -0.29 5.97
C ASP A 41 -2.48 -0.72 6.39
N LEU A 42 -1.63 0.22 6.80
CA LEU A 42 -0.25 -0.04 7.24
C LEU A 42 -0.13 -1.12 8.33
N TRP A 43 -1.21 -1.41 9.06
CA TRP A 43 -1.30 -2.51 10.02
C TRP A 43 -0.80 -3.86 9.48
N TRP A 44 -0.97 -4.15 8.19
CA TRP A 44 -0.50 -5.41 7.61
C TRP A 44 1.02 -5.62 7.76
N SER A 45 1.81 -4.55 7.82
CA SER A 45 3.28 -4.61 7.83
C SER A 45 3.88 -5.21 9.11
N TRP A 46 3.13 -5.16 10.22
CA TRP A 46 3.57 -5.72 11.52
C TRP A 46 2.63 -6.80 12.05
N SER A 47 1.63 -7.22 11.27
CA SER A 47 0.65 -8.23 11.68
C SER A 47 0.98 -9.60 11.08
N PRO A 48 1.35 -10.60 11.92
CA PRO A 48 1.57 -11.97 11.45
C PRO A 48 0.33 -12.58 10.81
N LEU A 49 -0.86 -12.14 11.23
CA LEU A 49 -2.13 -12.60 10.68
C LEU A 49 -2.33 -12.09 9.25
N ALA A 50 -1.98 -10.83 8.99
CA ALA A 50 -2.00 -10.27 7.65
C ALA A 50 -0.98 -10.96 6.74
N THR A 51 0.25 -11.18 7.21
CA THR A 51 1.27 -11.93 6.45
C THR A 51 0.75 -13.31 6.03
N ARG A 52 0.12 -14.05 6.95
CA ARG A 52 -0.45 -15.37 6.64
C ARG A 52 -1.58 -15.29 5.62
N LEU A 53 -2.47 -14.31 5.75
CA LEU A 53 -3.57 -14.08 4.81
C LEU A 53 -3.04 -13.84 3.38
N PHE A 54 -2.14 -12.87 3.21
CA PHE A 54 -1.60 -12.54 1.89
C PHE A 54 -0.72 -13.66 1.32
N THR A 55 0.00 -14.40 2.16
CA THR A 55 0.71 -15.63 1.74
C THR A 55 -0.25 -16.72 1.26
N TRP A 56 -1.43 -16.84 1.87
CA TRP A 56 -2.42 -17.85 1.50
C TRP A 56 -3.11 -17.54 0.16
N ILE A 57 -3.36 -16.25 -0.12
CA ILE A 57 -3.95 -15.81 -1.39
C ILE A 57 -3.02 -16.14 -2.55
N ASP A 58 -1.77 -15.70 -2.49
CA ASP A 58 -0.79 -16.01 -3.53
C ASP A 58 0.63 -16.06 -2.93
N PRO A 59 1.14 -17.27 -2.62
CA PRO A 59 2.43 -17.43 -1.98
C PRO A 59 3.59 -17.02 -2.89
N ASP A 60 3.45 -17.13 -4.21
CA ASP A 60 4.51 -16.80 -5.18
C ASP A 60 4.67 -15.28 -5.30
N HIS A 61 3.57 -14.55 -5.48
CA HIS A 61 3.57 -13.09 -5.50
C HIS A 61 3.96 -12.52 -4.14
N TRP A 62 3.47 -13.10 -3.04
CA TRP A 62 3.85 -12.64 -1.71
C TRP A 62 5.35 -12.75 -1.47
N ARG A 63 5.98 -13.87 -1.84
CA ARG A 63 7.44 -14.05 -1.70
C ARG A 63 8.23 -13.06 -2.54
N ARG A 64 7.73 -12.67 -3.71
CA ARG A 64 8.43 -11.73 -4.60
C ARG A 64 8.33 -10.28 -4.13
N TYR A 65 7.13 -9.84 -3.74
CA TYR A 65 6.88 -8.41 -3.50
C TYR A 65 6.81 -8.05 -2.02
N HIS A 66 6.35 -8.97 -1.15
CA HIS A 66 6.02 -8.68 0.26
C HIS A 66 5.14 -7.41 0.42
N ASN A 67 4.33 -7.14 -0.61
CA ASN A 67 3.48 -5.97 -0.70
C ASN A 67 2.09 -6.44 -1.13
N PRO A 68 1.06 -6.23 -0.29
CA PRO A 68 -0.27 -6.70 -0.58
C PRO A 68 -0.90 -5.96 -1.77
N VAL A 69 -0.56 -4.70 -2.03
CA VAL A 69 -1.08 -3.96 -3.18
C VAL A 69 -0.55 -4.57 -4.48
N GLU A 70 0.76 -4.77 -4.59
CA GLU A 70 1.38 -5.44 -5.75
C GLU A 70 0.86 -6.86 -5.92
N LEU A 71 0.64 -7.60 -4.82
CA LEU A 71 0.04 -8.92 -4.87
C LEU A 71 -1.35 -8.85 -5.51
N LEU A 72 -2.25 -8.00 -5.00
CA LEU A 72 -3.64 -7.94 -5.48
C LEU A 72 -3.77 -7.44 -6.93
N ILE A 73 -2.83 -6.60 -7.41
CA ILE A 73 -2.78 -6.17 -8.82
C ILE A 73 -2.42 -7.34 -9.74
N ASN A 74 -1.55 -8.24 -9.29
CA ASN A 74 -0.99 -9.31 -10.12
C ASN A 74 -1.67 -10.68 -9.92
N VAL A 75 -2.64 -10.80 -9.00
CA VAL A 75 -3.44 -12.01 -8.86
C VAL A 75 -4.31 -12.20 -10.10
N GLU A 76 -4.18 -13.34 -10.77
CA GLU A 76 -4.98 -13.65 -11.94
C GLU A 76 -6.46 -13.81 -11.54
N PRO A 77 -7.43 -13.25 -12.32
CA PRO A 77 -8.85 -13.25 -11.95
C PRO A 77 -9.44 -14.64 -11.63
N HIS A 78 -8.93 -15.69 -12.28
CA HIS A 78 -9.37 -17.06 -12.07
C HIS A 78 -8.93 -17.64 -10.71
N HIS A 79 -7.90 -17.07 -10.09
CA HIS A 79 -7.40 -17.53 -8.79
C HIS A 79 -8.43 -17.26 -7.68
N TRP A 80 -9.17 -16.16 -7.79
CA TRP A 80 -10.25 -15.80 -6.87
C TRP A 80 -11.39 -16.81 -6.81
N ILE A 81 -11.62 -17.58 -7.87
CA ILE A 81 -12.68 -18.62 -7.92
C ILE A 81 -12.29 -19.85 -7.08
N ARG A 82 -11.00 -20.02 -6.77
CA ARG A 82 -10.47 -21.18 -6.03
C ARG A 82 -10.29 -20.94 -4.53
N LEU A 83 -10.34 -19.70 -4.07
CA LEU A 83 -10.23 -19.32 -2.66
C LEU A 83 -11.57 -19.52 -1.93
#